data_AF-A0A8H7TWY4-F1
#
_entry.id   AF-A0A8H7TWY4-F1
#
_cell.length_a   1.000
_cell.length_b   1.000
_cell.length_c   1.000
_cell.angle_alpha   90.00
_cell.angle_beta   90.00
_cell.angle_gamma   90.00
#
_symmetry.space_group_name_H-M   'P 1'
#
loop_
_entity.id
_entity.type
_entity.pdbx_description
1 polymer ?
#
loop_
_entity_poly.entity_id
_entity_poly.type
_entity_poly.pdbx_seq_one_letter_code
_entity_poly.pdbx_strand_id
1 'polypeptide(L)'
;MQIGEHVEKTVFTVMDIGPEDVIIGLDWAITAHDMGVRPTARKHLPKSKQSVIGACLSKVLPDFEPKEDLEETEWTEADLIEAWKQDIMLPGAPQLFVAAGHTYSQLFAEEEIKKKVVKTAEESVPKQYHEFLNVFSKEASERLPERKPYDHAIKLVPGYSMFHSKVYPLLNNEQEELDKFLKEQLTKGYIQESKSPISSPFFFIKKKEGTLQPVQDYRRLNAITVKNRYLLPLIAEMVDKLRGATLFTKFDIRWGYNNVRIKAGDEWKAAFVTNWGLYEPLVMFFGLTNSPATFQAMMNKIFHNLIIGGKVLVYLDDILIFSTNKEEHDKVTRKVLRRL
;
A
#
# COMPACT_ATOMS: atom_id res chain seq x y z
N MET A 1 18.40 -14.82 31.19
CA MET A 1 19.69 -15.53 31.08
C MET A 1 20.64 -14.95 32.12
N GLN A 2 21.46 -15.74 32.81
CA GLN A 2 22.47 -15.25 33.75
C GLN A 2 23.83 -15.84 33.36
N ILE A 3 24.80 -14.96 33.08
CA ILE A 3 26.21 -15.31 32.89
C ILE A 3 27.02 -14.43 33.84
N GLY A 4 27.63 -15.04 34.86
CA GLY A 4 28.33 -14.30 35.92
C GLY A 4 27.38 -13.38 36.71
N GLU A 5 27.79 -12.12 36.95
CA GLU A 5 26.96 -11.10 37.61
C GLU A 5 25.98 -10.38 36.64
N HIS A 6 26.05 -10.68 35.33
CA HIS A 6 25.16 -10.04 34.36
C HIS A 6 23.91 -10.89 34.10
N VAL A 7 22.74 -10.29 34.35
CA VAL A 7 21.43 -10.89 34.11
C VAL A 7 20.67 -10.05 33.10
N GLU A 8 20.35 -10.66 31.96
CA GLU A 8 19.47 -10.06 30.96
C GLU A 8 18.10 -10.76 30.99
N LYS A 9 17.05 -9.95 31.16
CA LYS A 9 15.65 -10.38 31.19
C LYS A 9 14.91 -9.68 30.05
N THR A 10 14.41 -10.46 29.11
CA THR A 10 13.56 -9.98 28.03
C THR A 10 12.18 -10.60 28.20
N VAL A 11 11.15 -9.76 28.35
CA VAL A 11 9.76 -10.17 28.52
C VAL A 11 9.03 -9.97 27.21
N PHE A 12 8.54 -11.06 26.62
CA PHE A 12 7.68 -11.01 25.44
C PHE A 12 6.22 -11.13 25.88
N THR A 13 5.34 -10.31 25.28
CA THR A 13 3.90 -10.42 25.52
C THR A 13 3.25 -10.96 24.26
N VAL A 14 2.73 -12.19 24.32
CA VAL A 14 1.98 -12.83 23.24
C VAL A 14 0.51 -12.73 23.61
N MET A 15 -0.29 -12.03 22.81
CA MET A 15 -1.66 -11.67 23.23
C MET A 15 -2.75 -12.70 22.90
N ASP A 16 -2.60 -13.53 21.87
CA ASP A 16 -3.38 -14.76 21.64
C ASP A 16 -2.82 -15.44 20.37
N ILE A 17 -2.46 -16.71 20.46
CA ILE A 17 -1.89 -17.50 19.35
C ILE A 17 -2.75 -18.72 18.99
N GLY A 18 -3.94 -18.86 19.59
CA GLY A 18 -4.79 -20.04 19.34
C GLY A 18 -4.09 -21.37 19.69
N PRO A 19 -4.51 -22.51 19.09
CA PRO A 19 -4.00 -23.85 19.42
C PRO A 19 -2.66 -24.20 18.74
N GLU A 20 -1.91 -23.20 18.25
CA GLU A 20 -0.66 -23.39 17.51
C GLU A 20 0.55 -23.33 18.45
N ASP A 21 1.58 -24.13 18.16
CA ASP A 21 2.85 -24.10 18.88
C ASP A 21 3.78 -23.01 18.32
N VAL A 22 4.35 -22.17 19.20
CA VAL A 22 5.37 -21.19 18.83
C VAL A 22 6.76 -21.79 18.97
N ILE A 23 7.49 -21.93 17.87
CA ILE A 23 8.90 -22.30 17.87
C ILE A 23 9.73 -21.05 17.59
N ILE A 24 10.50 -20.62 18.59
CA ILE A 24 11.44 -19.50 18.46
C ILE A 24 12.77 -20.05 17.92
N GLY A 25 13.00 -19.88 16.63
CA GLY A 25 14.30 -20.19 16.01
C GLY A 25 15.34 -19.15 16.39
N LEU A 26 16.35 -19.55 17.16
CA LEU A 26 17.45 -18.68 17.59
C LEU A 26 18.67 -18.87 16.68
N ASP A 27 18.65 -18.28 15.47
CA ASP A 27 19.84 -18.29 14.62
C ASP A 27 21.01 -17.56 15.31
N TRP A 28 20.74 -16.48 16.05
CA TRP A 28 21.75 -15.72 16.77
C TRP A 28 22.32 -16.45 18.00
N ALA A 29 21.54 -17.34 18.65
CA ALA A 29 21.99 -18.03 19.86
C ALA A 29 22.87 -19.24 19.56
N ILE A 30 22.77 -19.81 18.34
CA ILE A 30 23.62 -20.92 17.90
C ILE A 30 24.93 -20.40 17.30
N THR A 31 24.89 -19.29 16.55
CA THR A 31 26.09 -18.76 15.86
C THR A 31 27.03 -17.94 16.74
N ALA A 32 26.54 -17.26 17.78
CA ALA A 32 27.39 -16.38 18.61
C ALA A 32 28.02 -17.08 19.82
N HIS A 33 27.40 -18.14 20.33
CA HIS A 33 27.85 -18.83 21.53
C HIS A 33 27.55 -20.32 21.36
N ASP A 34 28.59 -21.13 21.18
CA ASP A 34 28.58 -22.59 21.00
C ASP A 34 27.86 -23.33 22.17
N MET A 35 26.55 -23.16 22.25
CA MET A 35 25.69 -23.76 23.26
C MET A 35 25.08 -25.01 22.63
N GLY A 36 25.64 -26.17 22.98
CA GLY A 36 25.17 -27.49 22.56
C GLY A 36 23.74 -27.81 23.01
N VAL A 37 22.75 -27.19 22.37
CA VAL A 37 21.33 -27.44 22.58
C VAL A 37 20.85 -28.41 21.51
N ARG A 38 20.48 -29.63 21.92
CA ARG A 38 19.81 -30.62 21.04
C ARG A 38 18.29 -30.45 21.13
N PRO A 39 17.58 -30.15 20.04
CA PRO A 39 16.12 -30.08 20.06
C PRO A 39 15.51 -31.48 19.84
N THR A 40 14.61 -31.90 20.72
CA THR A 40 13.72 -33.06 20.51
C THR A 40 12.35 -32.56 20.03
N ALA A 41 11.92 -32.99 18.84
CA ALA A 41 10.59 -32.68 18.31
C ALA A 41 9.62 -33.86 18.48
N ARG A 42 8.36 -33.59 18.85
CA ARG A 42 7.21 -34.48 18.66
C ARG A 42 6.22 -33.85 17.66
N LYS A 43 5.82 -34.68 16.68
CA LYS A 43 4.76 -34.63 15.64
C LYS A 43 3.54 -33.71 15.98
N HIS A 44 2.91 -32.94 15.07
CA HIS A 44 2.38 -33.22 13.72
C HIS A 44 2.12 -31.92 12.91
N LEU A 45 2.23 -31.95 11.56
CA LEU A 45 1.69 -30.92 10.65
C LEU A 45 0.89 -31.54 9.48
N PRO A 46 -0.26 -30.97 9.04
CA PRO A 46 -1.00 -31.42 7.85
C PRO A 46 -0.51 -30.75 6.55
N LYS A 47 -0.54 -31.52 5.45
CA LYS A 47 -0.11 -31.15 4.10
C LYS A 47 -1.07 -30.16 3.44
N SER A 48 -0.70 -28.87 3.33
CA SER A 48 -0.86 -28.10 2.09
C SER A 48 -0.22 -26.71 2.21
N LYS A 49 0.53 -26.32 1.17
CA LYS A 49 1.13 -24.99 0.89
C LYS A 49 2.51 -24.71 1.48
N GLN A 50 3.57 -25.06 0.75
CA GLN A 50 4.86 -24.36 0.80
C GLN A 50 5.47 -24.29 -0.61
N SER A 51 6.08 -23.15 -0.94
CA SER A 51 6.95 -22.92 -2.11
C SER A 51 8.28 -22.32 -1.64
N VAL A 52 9.35 -22.54 -2.40
CA VAL A 52 10.76 -22.53 -1.97
C VAL A 52 11.56 -21.46 -2.71
N ILE A 53 12.58 -20.87 -2.05
CA ILE A 53 13.71 -20.13 -2.68
C ILE A 53 15.01 -20.36 -1.85
N GLY A 54 16.14 -20.69 -2.51
CA GLY A 54 17.50 -20.87 -1.95
C GLY A 54 18.27 -19.58 -1.59
N ALA A 55 19.54 -19.52 -1.16
CA ALA A 55 20.70 -20.41 -1.34
C ALA A 55 21.92 -20.05 -0.42
N CYS A 56 22.96 -20.92 -0.50
CA CYS A 56 24.42 -20.71 -0.41
C CYS A 56 25.16 -20.55 0.94
N LEU A 57 25.99 -21.55 1.26
CA LEU A 57 27.07 -21.50 2.26
C LEU A 57 28.27 -22.34 1.78
N SER A 58 29.14 -21.75 0.94
CA SER A 58 30.47 -22.30 0.61
C SER A 58 31.61 -21.28 0.79
N LYS A 59 31.43 -20.28 1.66
CA LYS A 59 32.44 -19.22 1.90
C LYS A 59 33.00 -19.11 3.32
N VAL A 60 32.83 -20.11 4.20
CA VAL A 60 33.11 -19.88 5.65
C VAL A 60 34.19 -20.77 6.29
N LEU A 61 34.80 -21.76 5.64
CA LEU A 61 35.84 -22.57 6.32
C LEU A 61 37.08 -22.83 5.44
N PRO A 62 38.24 -22.19 5.73
CA PRO A 62 39.48 -22.37 4.96
C PRO A 62 40.30 -23.64 5.28
N ASP A 63 40.01 -24.38 6.35
CA ASP A 63 40.90 -25.45 6.86
C ASP A 63 40.21 -26.82 6.97
N PHE A 64 39.61 -27.31 5.88
CA PHE A 64 39.09 -28.67 5.81
C PHE A 64 39.75 -29.43 4.65
N GLU A 65 40.64 -30.37 4.96
CA GLU A 65 41.12 -31.34 3.96
C GLU A 65 40.10 -32.47 3.80
N PRO A 66 39.58 -32.73 2.59
CA PRO A 66 38.56 -33.74 2.36
C PRO A 66 39.19 -35.14 2.41
N LYS A 67 38.57 -36.04 3.19
CA LYS A 67 38.82 -37.48 3.08
C LYS A 67 37.96 -38.05 1.96
N GLU A 68 38.64 -38.65 0.98
CA GLU A 68 38.21 -39.69 0.03
C GLU A 68 36.79 -39.59 -0.53
N ASP A 69 36.75 -39.21 -1.80
CA ASP A 69 35.82 -39.67 -2.83
C ASP A 69 34.32 -39.58 -2.50
N LEU A 70 33.80 -38.36 -2.43
CA LEU A 70 32.38 -38.10 -2.64
C LEU A 70 32.24 -37.25 -3.89
N GLU A 71 31.76 -37.85 -4.98
CA GLU A 71 31.35 -37.16 -6.19
C GLU A 71 30.39 -36.01 -5.80
N GLU A 72 30.82 -34.76 -6.02
CA GLU A 72 29.98 -33.57 -5.88
C GLU A 72 28.81 -33.68 -6.86
N THR A 73 27.72 -34.28 -6.40
CA THR A 73 26.46 -34.26 -7.11
C THR A 73 25.77 -32.95 -6.77
N GLU A 74 25.92 -31.96 -7.64
CA GLU A 74 25.14 -30.72 -7.56
C GLU A 74 23.66 -31.04 -7.73
N TRP A 75 22.92 -31.10 -6.62
CA TRP A 75 21.48 -31.29 -6.62
C TRP A 75 20.77 -30.05 -7.16
N THR A 76 19.85 -30.23 -8.11
CA THR A 76 19.04 -29.13 -8.60
C THR A 76 17.83 -28.87 -7.68
N GLU A 77 17.25 -27.67 -7.75
CA GLU A 77 16.03 -27.33 -6.98
C GLU A 77 14.87 -28.30 -7.28
N ALA A 78 14.79 -28.82 -8.51
CA ALA A 78 13.80 -29.81 -8.91
C ALA A 78 14.00 -31.15 -8.20
N ASP A 79 15.26 -31.60 -8.04
CA ASP A 79 15.61 -32.85 -7.36
C ASP A 79 15.27 -32.79 -5.87
N LEU A 80 15.51 -31.63 -5.24
CA LEU A 80 15.18 -31.38 -3.83
C LEU A 80 13.66 -31.37 -3.58
N ILE A 81 12.89 -30.77 -4.49
CA ILE A 81 11.42 -30.73 -4.42
C ILE A 81 10.83 -32.13 -4.64
N GLU A 82 11.38 -32.91 -5.56
CA GLU A 82 10.88 -34.25 -5.87
C GLU A 82 11.21 -35.26 -4.77
N ALA A 83 12.43 -35.22 -4.22
CA ALA A 83 12.80 -36.02 -3.06
C ALA A 83 11.94 -35.69 -1.82
N TRP A 84 11.61 -34.41 -1.60
CA TRP A 84 10.70 -33.99 -0.52
C TRP A 84 9.27 -34.52 -0.70
N LYS A 85 8.72 -34.49 -1.92
CA LYS A 85 7.38 -35.07 -2.20
C LYS A 85 7.31 -36.56 -1.92
N GLN A 86 8.44 -37.25 -2.10
CA GLN A 86 8.57 -38.70 -1.93
C GLN A 86 9.07 -39.09 -0.53
N ASP A 87 9.27 -38.12 0.38
CA ASP A 87 9.73 -38.31 1.76
C ASP A 87 11.12 -38.95 1.88
N ILE A 88 12.00 -38.65 0.91
CA ILE A 88 13.36 -39.17 0.82
C ILE A 88 14.34 -38.06 1.22
N MET A 89 15.23 -38.34 2.17
CA MET A 89 16.32 -37.40 2.54
C MET A 89 17.54 -37.62 1.65
N LEU A 90 17.93 -36.57 0.92
CA LEU A 90 19.14 -36.58 0.09
C LEU A 90 20.37 -36.22 0.94
N PRO A 91 21.41 -37.07 0.98
CA PRO A 91 22.65 -36.78 1.71
C PRO A 91 23.34 -35.53 1.15
N GLY A 92 23.71 -34.58 2.03
CA GLY A 92 24.42 -33.35 1.63
C GLY A 92 23.56 -32.22 1.06
N ALA A 93 22.23 -32.37 1.01
CA ALA A 93 21.32 -31.32 0.52
C ALA A 93 21.12 -30.15 1.53
N PRO A 94 21.00 -28.89 1.07
CA PRO A 94 20.69 -27.75 1.93
C PRO A 94 19.25 -27.83 2.50
N GLN A 95 19.05 -27.41 3.75
CA GLN A 95 17.72 -27.41 4.38
C GLN A 95 16.86 -26.22 3.89
N LEU A 96 15.57 -26.50 3.66
CA LEU A 96 14.61 -25.62 3.02
C LEU A 96 13.65 -25.01 4.06
N PHE A 97 13.58 -23.67 4.16
CA PHE A 97 12.64 -22.99 5.06
C PHE A 97 11.93 -21.81 4.39
N VAL A 98 10.60 -21.84 4.31
CA VAL A 98 9.75 -20.67 4.01
C VAL A 98 8.52 -20.68 4.91
N ALA A 99 8.33 -19.61 5.67
CA ALA A 99 7.12 -19.38 6.47
C ALA A 99 6.53 -17.99 6.16
N ALA A 100 5.28 -17.96 5.70
CA ALA A 100 4.47 -16.76 5.58
C ALA A 100 3.18 -16.96 6.39
N GLY A 101 3.02 -16.21 7.48
CA GLY A 101 1.79 -16.19 8.27
C GLY A 101 0.77 -15.25 7.67
N HIS A 102 -0.40 -15.76 7.28
CA HIS A 102 -1.54 -14.93 6.89
C HIS A 102 -2.41 -14.65 8.12
N THR A 103 -2.77 -13.39 8.35
CA THR A 103 -3.77 -13.04 9.38
C THR A 103 -5.19 -13.38 8.88
N TYR A 104 -6.14 -13.67 9.78
CA TYR A 104 -7.55 -13.90 9.41
C TYR A 104 -8.14 -12.78 8.55
N SER A 105 -7.84 -11.51 8.86
CA SER A 105 -8.28 -10.36 8.05
C SER A 105 -7.71 -10.39 6.63
N GLN A 106 -6.51 -10.95 6.43
CA GLN A 106 -5.90 -11.13 5.10
C GLN A 106 -6.58 -12.27 4.35
N LEU A 107 -6.88 -13.40 5.00
CA LEU A 107 -7.60 -14.51 4.37
C LEU A 107 -9.01 -14.08 3.94
N PHE A 108 -9.75 -13.35 4.79
CA PHE A 108 -11.07 -12.82 4.42
C PHE A 108 -10.98 -11.80 3.28
N ALA A 109 -9.98 -10.91 3.28
CA ALA A 109 -9.77 -9.97 2.17
C ALA A 109 -9.44 -10.70 0.87
N GLU A 110 -8.56 -11.71 0.91
CA GLU A 110 -8.20 -12.53 -0.25
C GLU A 110 -9.40 -13.33 -0.78
N GLU A 111 -10.22 -13.89 0.10
CA GLU A 111 -11.44 -14.60 -0.29
C GLU A 111 -12.48 -13.66 -0.92
N GLU A 112 -12.69 -12.48 -0.36
CA GLU A 112 -13.56 -11.45 -0.92
C GLU A 112 -13.06 -10.97 -2.30
N ILE A 113 -11.74 -10.78 -2.45
CA ILE A 113 -11.12 -10.44 -3.74
C ILE A 113 -11.34 -11.57 -4.75
N LYS A 114 -11.17 -12.84 -4.35
CA LYS A 114 -11.41 -14.01 -5.23
C LYS A 114 -12.90 -14.18 -5.59
N LYS A 115 -13.82 -13.75 -4.73
CA LYS A 115 -15.28 -13.82 -4.94
C LYS A 115 -15.82 -12.65 -5.78
N LYS A 116 -15.05 -11.56 -5.99
CA LYS A 116 -15.47 -10.41 -6.79
C LYS A 116 -15.55 -10.77 -8.28
N VAL A 117 -16.72 -11.24 -8.70
CA VAL A 117 -17.16 -11.18 -10.09
C VAL A 117 -17.27 -9.69 -10.47
N VAL A 118 -16.65 -9.29 -11.59
CA VAL A 118 -16.74 -7.92 -12.12
C VAL A 118 -18.17 -7.70 -12.62
N LYS A 119 -19.04 -7.23 -11.73
CA LYS A 119 -20.40 -6.80 -12.06
C LYS A 119 -20.35 -5.46 -12.78
N THR A 120 -21.22 -5.25 -13.76
CA THR A 120 -21.33 -3.94 -14.42
C THR A 120 -21.86 -2.88 -13.44
N ALA A 121 -21.67 -1.59 -13.75
CA ALA A 121 -22.21 -0.51 -12.94
C ALA A 121 -23.74 -0.61 -12.81
N GLU A 122 -24.43 -1.07 -13.86
CA GLU A 122 -25.90 -1.23 -13.87
C GLU A 122 -26.38 -2.36 -12.96
N GLU A 123 -25.60 -3.43 -12.82
CA GLU A 123 -25.90 -4.57 -11.94
C GLU A 123 -25.59 -4.29 -10.47
N SER A 124 -24.59 -3.44 -10.20
CA SER A 124 -24.13 -3.13 -8.85
C SER A 124 -24.86 -1.95 -8.23
N VAL A 125 -25.31 -0.98 -9.03
CA VAL A 125 -26.02 0.22 -8.56
C VAL A 125 -27.53 -0.06 -8.48
N PRO A 126 -28.20 0.24 -7.36
CA PRO A 126 -29.65 0.11 -7.26
C PRO A 126 -30.39 0.89 -8.35
N LYS A 127 -31.44 0.30 -8.93
CA LYS A 127 -32.23 0.87 -10.05
C LYS A 127 -32.66 2.33 -9.83
N GLN A 128 -32.99 2.68 -8.60
CA GLN A 128 -33.40 4.04 -8.24
C GLN A 128 -32.33 5.11 -8.48
N TYR A 129 -31.05 4.73 -8.55
CA TYR A 129 -29.91 5.63 -8.81
C TYR A 129 -29.33 5.48 -10.23
N HIS A 130 -30.02 4.76 -11.13
CA HIS A 130 -29.53 4.56 -12.50
C HIS A 130 -29.39 5.87 -13.31
N GLU A 131 -30.08 6.93 -12.90
CA GLU A 131 -29.87 8.28 -13.47
C GLU A 131 -28.43 8.82 -13.25
N PHE A 132 -27.69 8.27 -12.29
CA PHE A 132 -26.32 8.66 -11.94
C PHE A 132 -25.25 7.64 -12.36
N LEU A 133 -25.56 6.70 -13.27
CA LEU A 133 -24.60 5.66 -13.69
C LEU A 133 -23.25 6.22 -14.16
N ASN A 134 -23.26 7.43 -14.75
CA ASN A 134 -22.04 8.11 -15.17
C ASN A 134 -21.05 8.37 -14.01
N VAL A 135 -21.55 8.64 -12.80
CA VAL A 135 -20.71 8.87 -11.60
C VAL A 135 -19.94 7.60 -11.22
N PHE A 136 -20.43 6.43 -11.61
CA PHE A 136 -19.81 5.13 -11.33
C PHE A 136 -18.94 4.62 -12.50
N SER A 137 -18.91 5.33 -13.65
CA SER A 137 -18.08 4.93 -14.79
C SER A 137 -16.59 5.20 -14.53
N LYS A 138 -15.76 4.20 -14.85
CA LYS A 138 -14.31 4.35 -14.77
C LYS A 138 -13.83 5.33 -15.85
N GLU A 139 -14.32 5.20 -17.06
CA GLU A 139 -13.92 6.00 -18.22
C GLU A 139 -14.25 7.48 -17.98
N ALA A 140 -15.44 7.77 -17.44
CA ALA A 140 -15.85 9.14 -17.10
C ALA A 140 -14.96 9.79 -16.02
N SER A 141 -14.36 8.99 -15.14
CA SER A 141 -13.41 9.45 -14.12
C SER A 141 -12.01 9.73 -14.69
N GLU A 142 -11.64 9.09 -15.80
CA GLU A 142 -10.32 9.22 -16.44
C GLU A 142 -10.25 10.47 -17.33
N ARG A 143 -10.59 11.62 -16.74
CA ARG A 143 -10.46 12.93 -17.37
C ARG A 143 -9.60 13.83 -16.51
N LEU A 144 -8.97 14.78 -17.17
CA LEU A 144 -8.24 15.83 -16.48
C LEU A 144 -9.25 16.79 -15.83
N PRO A 145 -9.26 16.97 -14.49
CA PRO A 145 -10.24 17.81 -13.82
C PRO A 145 -10.15 19.28 -14.26
N GLU A 146 -11.23 20.02 -14.14
CA GLU A 146 -11.22 21.48 -14.33
C GLU A 146 -10.49 22.16 -13.17
N ARG A 147 -9.93 23.35 -13.40
CA ARG A 147 -9.35 24.18 -12.33
C ARG A 147 -10.46 24.64 -11.39
N LYS A 148 -10.20 24.60 -10.08
CA LYS A 148 -11.15 25.01 -9.05
C LYS A 148 -10.47 25.89 -8.00
N PRO A 149 -11.23 26.67 -7.21
CA PRO A 149 -10.64 27.53 -6.17
C PRO A 149 -9.90 26.77 -5.05
N TYR A 150 -10.14 25.45 -4.95
CA TYR A 150 -9.53 24.55 -3.97
C TYR A 150 -8.41 23.69 -4.57
N ASP A 151 -7.87 24.06 -5.73
CA ASP A 151 -6.71 23.41 -6.32
C ASP A 151 -5.53 23.38 -5.31
N HIS A 152 -4.76 22.29 -5.37
CA HIS A 152 -3.70 22.02 -4.41
C HIS A 152 -2.52 22.97 -4.59
N ALA A 153 -2.37 23.89 -3.65
CA ALA A 153 -1.27 24.85 -3.65
C ALA A 153 -0.05 24.30 -2.90
N ILE A 154 1.13 24.41 -3.52
CA ILE A 154 2.41 24.00 -2.94
C ILE A 154 3.17 25.26 -2.54
N LYS A 155 2.89 25.74 -1.32
CA LYS A 155 3.55 26.92 -0.75
C LYS A 155 4.88 26.53 -0.13
N LEU A 156 5.98 26.98 -0.72
CA LEU A 156 7.33 26.74 -0.18
C LEU A 156 7.67 27.77 0.91
N VAL A 157 8.49 27.37 1.88
CA VAL A 157 9.00 28.29 2.91
C VAL A 157 9.92 29.36 2.29
N PRO A 158 9.92 30.62 2.78
CA PRO A 158 10.85 31.63 2.28
C PRO A 158 12.31 31.18 2.41
N GLY A 159 13.13 31.43 1.39
CA GLY A 159 14.56 31.08 1.39
C GLY A 159 14.87 29.60 1.16
N TYR A 160 13.93 28.82 0.61
CA TYR A 160 14.17 27.41 0.27
C TYR A 160 15.34 27.25 -0.72
N SER A 161 16.10 26.17 -0.55
CA SER A 161 17.12 25.77 -1.53
C SER A 161 16.50 24.91 -2.62
N MET A 162 16.80 25.19 -3.89
CA MET A 162 16.49 24.29 -4.99
C MET A 162 17.22 22.96 -4.81
N PHE A 163 16.65 21.87 -5.35
CA PHE A 163 17.26 20.57 -5.27
C PHE A 163 16.95 19.70 -6.47
N HIS A 164 17.96 18.95 -6.91
CA HIS A 164 17.79 17.91 -7.89
C HIS A 164 17.95 16.54 -7.23
N SER A 165 17.12 15.59 -7.62
CA SER A 165 17.17 14.22 -7.10
C SER A 165 17.87 13.28 -8.08
N LYS A 166 18.48 12.22 -7.55
CA LYS A 166 19.12 11.20 -8.38
C LYS A 166 18.04 10.35 -9.06
N VAL A 167 18.30 9.94 -10.29
CA VAL A 167 17.50 8.90 -10.95
C VAL A 167 17.88 7.56 -10.33
N TYR A 168 16.89 6.81 -9.86
CA TYR A 168 17.13 5.46 -9.36
C TYR A 168 17.20 4.48 -10.54
N PRO A 169 18.17 3.55 -10.53
CA PRO A 169 18.16 2.43 -11.46
C PRO A 169 16.88 1.61 -11.30
N LEU A 170 16.29 1.20 -12.41
CA LEU A 170 15.09 0.35 -12.45
C LEU A 170 15.45 -1.03 -12.99
N LEU A 171 14.82 -2.06 -12.45
CA LEU A 171 14.85 -3.42 -13.00
C LEU A 171 14.01 -3.50 -14.29
N ASN A 172 14.21 -4.54 -15.11
CA ASN A 172 13.49 -4.67 -16.39
C ASN A 172 11.95 -4.65 -16.23
N ASN A 173 11.43 -5.33 -15.20
CA ASN A 173 9.99 -5.32 -14.90
C ASN A 173 9.50 -3.94 -14.41
N GLU A 174 10.31 -3.20 -13.67
CA GLU A 174 10.00 -1.83 -13.26
C GLU A 174 10.06 -0.85 -14.43
N GLN A 175 10.95 -1.11 -15.40
CA GLN A 175 11.08 -0.33 -16.62
C GLN A 175 9.82 -0.44 -17.48
N GLU A 176 9.31 -1.66 -17.70
CA GLU A 176 8.06 -1.89 -18.42
C GLU A 176 6.86 -1.19 -17.75
N GLU A 177 6.79 -1.26 -16.42
CA GLU A 177 5.75 -0.56 -15.65
C GLU A 177 5.92 0.97 -15.69
N LEU A 178 7.16 1.49 -15.74
CA LEU A 178 7.41 2.92 -15.92
C LEU A 178 6.91 3.39 -17.30
N ASP A 179 7.23 2.67 -18.36
CA ASP A 179 6.84 3.02 -19.73
C ASP A 179 5.31 3.07 -19.85
N LYS A 180 4.64 2.07 -19.27
CA LYS A 180 3.19 2.02 -19.17
C LYS A 180 2.63 3.19 -18.35
N PHE A 181 3.19 3.45 -17.17
CA PHE A 181 2.78 4.56 -16.31
C PHE A 181 2.89 5.89 -17.03
N LEU A 182 4.04 6.21 -17.64
CA LEU A 182 4.25 7.47 -18.35
C LEU A 182 3.28 7.61 -19.51
N LYS A 183 3.13 6.57 -20.34
CA LYS A 183 2.19 6.59 -21.47
C LYS A 183 0.75 6.83 -21.02
N GLU A 184 0.29 6.13 -19.99
CA GLU A 184 -1.06 6.29 -19.44
C GLU A 184 -1.27 7.70 -18.86
N GLN A 185 -0.34 8.19 -18.04
CA GLN A 185 -0.48 9.49 -17.38
C GLN A 185 -0.37 10.66 -18.35
N LEU A 186 0.49 10.56 -19.38
CA LEU A 186 0.58 11.55 -20.46
C LEU A 186 -0.68 11.56 -21.31
N THR A 187 -1.23 10.38 -21.64
CA THR A 187 -2.48 10.26 -22.43
C THR A 187 -3.66 10.85 -21.67
N LYS A 188 -3.72 10.64 -20.35
CA LYS A 188 -4.73 11.23 -19.45
C LYS A 188 -4.52 12.74 -19.23
N GLY A 189 -3.35 13.27 -19.61
CA GLY A 189 -2.94 14.64 -19.33
C GLY A 189 -2.67 14.91 -17.85
N TYR A 190 -2.47 13.88 -17.03
CA TYR A 190 -2.22 14.01 -15.58
C TYR A 190 -0.80 14.48 -15.29
N ILE A 191 0.12 14.24 -16.22
CA ILE A 191 1.49 14.74 -16.18
C ILE A 191 1.85 15.39 -17.53
N GLN A 192 2.89 16.21 -17.53
CA GLN A 192 3.52 16.75 -18.74
C GLN A 192 5.04 16.79 -18.57
N GLU A 193 5.78 16.92 -19.67
CA GLU A 193 7.22 17.16 -19.62
C GLU A 193 7.52 18.48 -18.89
N SER A 194 8.58 18.48 -18.08
CA SER A 194 8.94 19.64 -17.25
C SER A 194 10.37 20.09 -17.51
N LYS A 195 10.61 21.36 -17.22
CA LYS A 195 11.95 21.99 -17.13
C LYS A 195 12.21 22.52 -15.73
N SER A 196 11.58 21.90 -14.74
CA SER A 196 11.63 22.35 -13.34
C SER A 196 13.06 22.33 -12.80
N PRO A 197 13.46 23.35 -12.04
CA PRO A 197 14.74 23.36 -11.32
C PRO A 197 14.72 22.46 -10.07
N ILE A 198 13.56 21.91 -9.70
CA ILE A 198 13.40 20.98 -8.58
C ILE A 198 12.91 19.64 -9.10
N SER A 199 13.45 18.54 -8.58
CA SER A 199 12.96 17.20 -8.93
C SER A 199 12.92 16.27 -7.72
N SER A 200 11.86 15.47 -7.62
CA SER A 200 11.73 14.35 -6.68
C SER A 200 12.07 13.04 -7.39
N PRO A 201 12.74 12.07 -6.75
CA PRO A 201 13.05 10.82 -7.41
C PRO A 201 11.79 9.95 -7.53
N PHE A 202 11.77 9.09 -8.54
CA PHE A 202 10.69 8.14 -8.81
C PHE A 202 11.20 6.71 -8.61
N PHE A 203 10.39 5.86 -7.99
CA PHE A 203 10.69 4.44 -7.78
C PHE A 203 9.39 3.64 -7.63
N PHE A 204 9.51 2.31 -7.59
CA PHE A 204 8.37 1.42 -7.36
C PHE A 204 8.40 0.77 -5.98
N ILE A 205 7.21 0.55 -5.43
CA ILE A 205 7.02 -0.29 -4.24
C ILE A 205 6.17 -1.49 -4.64
N LYS A 206 6.62 -2.69 -4.31
CA LYS A 206 5.85 -3.92 -4.52
C LYS A 206 4.72 -4.00 -3.50
N LYS A 207 3.48 -4.05 -3.97
CA LYS A 207 2.31 -4.34 -3.13
C LYS A 207 2.31 -5.82 -2.73
N LYS A 208 1.55 -6.14 -1.68
CA LYS A 208 1.35 -7.52 -1.21
C LYS A 208 0.83 -8.46 -2.31
N GLU A 209 0.04 -7.91 -3.23
CA GLU A 209 -0.53 -8.62 -4.38
C GLU A 209 0.46 -8.82 -5.54
N GLY A 210 1.73 -8.42 -5.37
CA GLY A 210 2.78 -8.54 -6.38
C GLY A 210 2.81 -7.41 -7.41
N THR A 211 1.80 -6.54 -7.45
CA THR A 211 1.73 -5.38 -8.34
C THR A 211 2.72 -4.28 -7.92
N LEU A 212 3.33 -3.61 -8.89
CA LEU A 212 4.23 -2.49 -8.66
C LEU A 212 3.43 -1.19 -8.54
N GLN A 213 3.67 -0.42 -7.49
CA GLN A 213 3.07 0.88 -7.28
C GLN A 213 4.09 1.98 -7.57
N PRO A 214 3.82 2.88 -8.53
CA PRO A 214 4.70 4.03 -8.78
C PRO A 214 4.65 5.00 -7.60
N VAL A 215 5.81 5.47 -7.15
CA VAL A 215 5.96 6.39 -6.02
C VAL A 215 6.93 7.51 -6.38
N GLN A 216 6.48 8.75 -6.19
CA GLN A 216 7.35 9.92 -6.20
C GLN A 216 7.75 10.24 -4.76
N ASP A 217 9.05 10.31 -4.47
CA ASP A 217 9.54 10.62 -3.12
C ASP A 217 9.50 12.12 -2.86
N TYR A 218 8.35 12.60 -2.40
CA TYR A 218 8.18 14.00 -2.05
C TYR A 218 8.76 14.38 -0.68
N ARG A 219 9.49 13.52 0.05
CA ARG A 219 9.97 13.83 1.42
C ARG A 219 10.76 15.14 1.49
N ARG A 220 11.64 15.40 0.51
CA ARG A 220 12.44 16.63 0.47
C ARG A 220 11.59 17.86 0.14
N LEU A 221 10.65 17.74 -0.80
CA LEU A 221 9.68 18.78 -1.12
C LEU A 221 8.79 19.10 0.09
N ASN A 222 8.33 18.06 0.78
CA ASN A 222 7.49 18.12 1.96
C ASN A 222 8.15 18.87 3.12
N ALA A 223 9.45 18.66 3.32
CA ALA A 223 10.22 19.34 4.36
C ALA A 223 10.27 20.87 4.16
N ILE A 224 10.26 21.34 2.91
CA ILE A 224 10.30 22.76 2.56
C ILE A 224 8.93 23.35 2.23
N THR A 225 7.84 22.59 2.40
CA THR A 225 6.47 23.03 2.16
C THR A 225 5.84 23.55 3.46
N VAL A 226 5.20 24.71 3.40
CA VAL A 226 4.44 25.28 4.51
C VAL A 226 3.26 24.36 4.84
N LYS A 227 3.25 23.82 6.06
CA LYS A 227 2.23 22.88 6.52
C LYS A 227 0.90 23.60 6.78
N ASN A 228 -0.17 23.12 6.18
CA ASN A 228 -1.54 23.54 6.42
C ASN A 228 -2.11 22.73 7.58
N ARG A 229 -2.66 23.41 8.59
CA ARG A 229 -3.31 22.79 9.76
C ARG A 229 -4.83 22.76 9.59
N TYR A 230 -5.31 22.45 8.38
CA TYR A 230 -6.73 22.28 8.17
C TYR A 230 -7.24 21.15 9.08
N LEU A 231 -8.31 21.41 9.80
CA LEU A 231 -8.83 20.47 10.79
C LEU A 231 -9.54 19.31 10.08
N LEU A 232 -9.02 18.10 10.30
CA LEU A 232 -9.77 16.89 9.99
C LEU A 232 -10.81 16.67 11.09
N PRO A 233 -12.02 16.20 10.74
CA PRO A 233 -13.02 15.86 11.74
C PRO A 233 -12.48 14.81 12.72
N LEU A 234 -12.78 14.95 14.01
CA LEU A 234 -12.39 13.97 15.02
C LEU A 234 -13.27 12.72 14.89
N ILE A 235 -12.64 11.54 14.88
CA ILE A 235 -13.35 10.26 14.70
C ILE A 235 -14.41 10.04 15.79
N ALA A 236 -14.13 10.40 17.04
CA ALA A 236 -15.10 10.28 18.14
C ALA A 236 -16.38 11.10 17.87
N GLU A 237 -16.22 12.38 17.50
CA GLU A 237 -17.36 13.26 17.16
C GLU A 237 -18.14 12.76 15.95
N MET A 238 -17.42 12.16 14.99
CA MET A 238 -18.01 11.54 13.81
C MET A 238 -18.88 10.33 14.19
N VAL A 239 -18.41 9.46 15.07
CA VAL A 239 -19.14 8.28 15.54
C VAL A 239 -20.36 8.70 16.37
N ASP A 240 -20.24 9.71 17.23
CA ASP A 240 -21.35 10.19 18.04
C ASP A 240 -22.53 10.68 17.20
N LYS A 241 -22.26 11.30 16.04
CA LYS A 241 -23.30 11.74 15.09
C LYS A 241 -24.09 10.59 14.46
N LEU A 242 -23.53 9.38 14.44
CA LEU A 242 -24.20 8.20 13.88
C LEU A 242 -25.22 7.59 14.84
N ARG A 243 -25.26 8.05 16.09
CA ARG A 243 -26.12 7.48 17.12
C ARG A 243 -27.60 7.56 16.72
N GLY A 244 -28.28 6.41 16.78
CA GLY A 244 -29.70 6.30 16.47
C GLY A 244 -30.03 6.19 14.98
N ALA A 245 -29.04 6.30 14.08
CA ALA A 245 -29.25 5.99 12.67
C ALA A 245 -29.36 4.47 12.44
N THR A 246 -30.22 4.07 11.51
CA THR A 246 -30.48 2.65 11.20
C THR A 246 -30.12 2.31 9.76
N LEU A 247 -30.03 3.31 8.89
CA LEU A 247 -29.68 3.17 7.48
C LEU A 247 -28.37 3.89 7.20
N PHE A 248 -27.47 3.20 6.50
CA PHE A 248 -26.15 3.70 6.15
C PHE A 248 -25.86 3.44 4.67
N THR A 249 -25.33 4.43 3.98
CA THR A 249 -24.74 4.29 2.63
C THR A 249 -23.34 4.87 2.66
N LYS A 250 -22.35 4.08 2.25
CA LYS A 250 -20.96 4.52 2.13
C LYS A 250 -20.59 4.64 0.65
N PHE A 251 -20.01 5.77 0.27
CA PHE A 251 -19.30 5.95 -0.99
C PHE A 251 -17.81 6.11 -0.72
N ASP A 252 -17.01 5.56 -1.63
CA ASP A 252 -15.56 5.71 -1.68
C ASP A 252 -15.21 6.40 -3.00
N ILE A 253 -14.52 7.55 -2.93
CA ILE A 253 -14.12 8.28 -4.14
C ILE A 253 -12.95 7.57 -4.79
N ARG A 254 -13.19 7.08 -6.01
CA ARG A 254 -12.13 6.47 -6.81
C ARG A 254 -11.07 7.50 -7.18
N TRP A 255 -9.81 7.17 -6.93
CA TRP A 255 -8.66 8.02 -7.26
C TRP A 255 -8.78 9.45 -6.74
N GLY A 256 -9.39 9.66 -5.57
CA GLY A 256 -9.80 10.98 -5.07
C GLY A 256 -8.75 12.07 -5.24
N TYR A 257 -7.51 11.82 -4.85
CA TYR A 257 -6.42 12.80 -5.00
C TYR A 257 -6.24 13.29 -6.46
N ASN A 258 -6.34 12.40 -7.45
CA ASN A 258 -6.18 12.76 -8.86
C ASN A 258 -7.33 13.62 -9.40
N ASN A 259 -8.46 13.69 -8.70
CA ASN A 259 -9.58 14.57 -9.06
C ASN A 259 -9.33 16.04 -8.71
N VAL A 260 -8.22 16.35 -8.02
CA VAL A 260 -7.83 17.71 -7.66
C VAL A 260 -6.65 18.14 -8.50
N ARG A 261 -6.73 19.31 -9.14
CA ARG A 261 -5.59 19.91 -9.85
C ARG A 261 -4.55 20.41 -8.87
N ILE A 262 -3.27 20.36 -9.26
CA ILE A 262 -2.27 21.24 -8.65
C ILE A 262 -2.61 22.68 -9.06
N LYS A 263 -2.35 23.66 -8.19
CA LYS A 263 -2.65 25.07 -8.47
C LYS A 263 -1.79 25.57 -9.64
N ALA A 264 -2.38 26.39 -10.51
CA ALA A 264 -1.66 26.97 -11.64
C ALA A 264 -0.42 27.76 -11.18
N GLY A 265 0.73 27.43 -11.74
CA GLY A 265 2.04 27.98 -11.40
C GLY A 265 2.79 27.21 -10.30
N ASP A 266 2.17 26.19 -9.69
CA ASP A 266 2.79 25.35 -8.67
C ASP A 266 3.21 23.96 -9.20
N GLU A 267 2.82 23.58 -10.42
CA GLU A 267 3.02 22.24 -11.01
C GLU A 267 4.50 21.82 -11.01
N TRP A 268 5.38 22.72 -11.47
CA TRP A 268 6.83 22.50 -11.53
C TRP A 268 7.43 22.11 -10.17
N LYS A 269 6.83 22.52 -9.05
CA LYS A 269 7.35 22.22 -7.70
C LYS A 269 7.23 20.74 -7.36
N ALA A 270 6.22 20.06 -7.91
CA ALA A 270 5.97 18.63 -7.72
C ALA A 270 6.60 17.76 -8.81
N ALA A 271 7.52 18.33 -9.62
CA ALA A 271 8.19 17.58 -10.66
C ALA A 271 8.97 16.39 -10.10
N PHE A 272 8.98 15.30 -10.88
CA PHE A 272 9.69 14.08 -10.57
C PHE A 272 10.56 13.64 -11.75
N VAL A 273 11.69 13.02 -11.43
CA VAL A 273 12.69 12.59 -12.41
C VAL A 273 12.67 11.08 -12.56
N THR A 274 12.73 10.63 -13.81
CA THR A 274 12.87 9.23 -14.22
C THR A 274 14.09 9.10 -15.13
N ASN A 275 14.42 7.87 -15.57
CA ASN A 275 15.46 7.67 -16.58
C ASN A 275 15.04 8.11 -17.99
N TRP A 276 13.75 8.40 -18.22
CA TRP A 276 13.25 8.96 -19.48
C TRP A 276 13.23 10.49 -19.52
N GLY A 277 13.25 11.14 -18.35
CA GLY A 277 13.27 12.59 -18.28
C GLY A 277 12.60 13.14 -17.03
N LEU A 278 12.25 14.42 -17.11
CA LEU A 278 11.61 15.16 -16.02
C LEU A 278 10.16 15.43 -16.38
N TYR A 279 9.25 15.11 -15.46
CA TYR A 279 7.82 15.31 -15.63
C TYR A 279 7.25 16.08 -14.45
N GLU A 280 6.22 16.88 -14.68
CA GLU A 280 5.47 17.55 -13.63
C GLU A 280 4.00 17.12 -13.64
N PRO A 281 3.42 16.86 -12.46
CA PRO A 281 2.03 16.51 -12.34
C PRO A 281 1.14 17.75 -12.48
N LEU A 282 0.02 17.58 -13.18
CA LEU A 282 -1.06 18.56 -13.29
C LEU A 282 -2.18 18.28 -12.28
N VAL A 283 -2.24 17.07 -11.73
CA VAL A 283 -3.16 16.64 -10.68
C VAL A 283 -2.42 16.32 -9.39
N MET A 284 -3.12 16.33 -8.26
CA MET A 284 -2.52 16.10 -6.95
C MET A 284 -2.17 14.61 -6.79
N PHE A 285 -0.86 14.31 -6.79
CA PHE A 285 -0.36 12.98 -6.54
C PHE A 285 -0.27 12.66 -5.04
N PHE A 286 -0.20 11.36 -4.74
CA PHE A 286 -0.01 10.87 -3.39
C PHE A 286 1.37 11.29 -2.83
N GLY A 287 1.45 11.45 -1.51
CA GLY A 287 2.69 11.77 -0.82
C GLY A 287 3.03 13.26 -0.72
N LEU A 288 2.32 14.15 -1.42
CA LEU A 288 2.48 15.60 -1.26
C LEU A 288 1.96 16.08 0.12
N THR A 289 2.67 17.04 0.71
CA THR A 289 2.26 17.69 1.97
C THR A 289 0.99 18.47 1.74
N ASN A 290 0.07 18.41 2.71
CA ASN A 290 -1.25 19.04 2.68
C ASN A 290 -2.27 18.39 1.73
N SER A 291 -1.94 17.31 1.00
CA SER A 291 -2.95 16.63 0.16
C SER A 291 -4.22 16.25 0.92
N PRO A 292 -4.15 15.61 2.12
CA PRO A 292 -5.35 15.30 2.91
C PRO A 292 -6.11 16.56 3.34
N ALA A 293 -5.39 17.63 3.70
CA ALA A 293 -5.98 18.90 4.12
C ALA A 293 -6.72 19.60 2.96
N THR A 294 -6.11 19.66 1.78
CA THR A 294 -6.73 20.18 0.56
C THR A 294 -7.97 19.36 0.19
N PHE A 295 -7.86 18.03 0.23
CA PHE A 295 -8.97 17.16 -0.11
C PHE A 295 -10.14 17.33 0.85
N GLN A 296 -9.89 17.31 2.17
CA GLN A 296 -10.94 17.55 3.16
C GLN A 296 -11.58 18.93 3.01
N ALA A 297 -10.79 19.98 2.72
CA ALA A 297 -11.32 21.33 2.50
C ALA A 297 -12.24 21.40 1.28
N MET A 298 -11.87 20.74 0.18
CA MET A 298 -12.72 20.59 -1.00
C MET A 298 -14.04 19.89 -0.64
N MET A 299 -13.95 18.73 0.01
CA MET A 299 -15.11 17.94 0.39
C MET A 299 -16.05 18.67 1.32
N ASN A 300 -15.51 19.37 2.34
CA ASN A 300 -16.30 20.21 3.24
C ASN A 300 -17.01 21.34 2.51
N LYS A 301 -16.42 21.88 1.44
CA LYS A 301 -17.04 22.93 0.62
C LYS A 301 -18.16 22.37 -0.27
N ILE A 302 -17.95 21.23 -0.93
CA ILE A 302 -18.94 20.58 -1.80
C ILE A 302 -20.16 20.12 -0.99
N PHE A 303 -19.93 19.51 0.17
CA PHE A 303 -20.96 18.89 1.00
C PHE A 303 -21.38 19.74 2.21
N HIS A 304 -20.96 21.00 2.29
CA HIS A 304 -21.17 21.90 3.44
C HIS A 304 -22.59 21.83 4.02
N ASN A 305 -23.60 22.01 3.17
CA ASN A 305 -25.01 22.04 3.58
C ASN A 305 -25.51 20.68 4.11
N LEU A 306 -24.96 19.57 3.62
CA LEU A 306 -25.35 18.22 4.05
C LEU A 306 -24.64 17.82 5.35
N ILE A 307 -23.41 18.30 5.54
CA ILE A 307 -22.62 18.10 6.77
C ILE A 307 -23.25 18.88 7.93
N ILE A 308 -23.57 20.16 7.74
CA ILE A 308 -24.23 20.98 8.77
C ILE A 308 -25.62 20.43 9.09
N GLY A 309 -26.34 19.92 8.09
CA GLY A 309 -27.63 19.26 8.29
C GLY A 309 -27.57 17.96 9.09
N GLY A 310 -26.37 17.45 9.41
CA GLY A 310 -26.19 16.25 10.23
C GLY A 310 -26.65 14.96 9.55
N LYS A 311 -26.61 14.90 8.21
CA LYS A 311 -27.06 13.73 7.43
C LYS A 311 -25.94 13.05 6.65
N VAL A 312 -24.83 13.76 6.46
CA VAL A 312 -23.66 13.28 5.72
C VAL A 312 -22.42 13.58 6.55
N LEU A 313 -21.55 12.59 6.63
CA LEU A 313 -20.24 12.67 7.24
C LEU A 313 -19.22 12.41 6.16
N VAL A 314 -18.19 13.23 6.11
CA VAL A 314 -17.15 13.12 5.09
C VAL A 314 -15.79 13.11 5.76
N TYR A 315 -15.00 12.09 5.45
CA TYR A 315 -13.64 11.92 5.91
C TYR A 315 -12.76 11.53 4.75
N LEU A 316 -11.96 12.47 4.26
CA LEU A 316 -11.16 12.32 3.05
C LEU A 316 -12.03 11.76 1.90
N ASP A 317 -11.64 10.61 1.33
CA ASP A 317 -12.31 9.95 0.21
C ASP A 317 -13.62 9.22 0.60
N ASP A 318 -13.87 9.04 1.91
CA ASP A 318 -15.06 8.36 2.42
C ASP A 318 -16.21 9.34 2.64
N ILE A 319 -17.35 9.08 1.99
CA ILE A 319 -18.62 9.77 2.22
C ILE A 319 -19.59 8.78 2.88
N LEU A 320 -20.07 9.10 4.07
CA LEU A 320 -21.04 8.32 4.80
C LEU A 320 -22.36 9.09 4.91
N ILE A 321 -23.43 8.48 4.40
CA ILE A 321 -24.80 8.96 4.52
C ILE A 321 -25.49 8.12 5.58
N PHE A 322 -26.20 8.76 6.50
CA PHE A 322 -26.90 8.06 7.56
C PHE A 322 -28.27 8.70 7.85
N SER A 323 -29.28 7.86 8.10
CA SER A 323 -30.62 8.30 8.48
C SER A 323 -31.40 7.18 9.17
N THR A 324 -32.61 7.50 9.63
CA THR A 324 -33.58 6.54 10.18
C THR A 324 -34.71 6.23 9.22
N ASN A 325 -35.04 7.17 8.33
CA ASN A 325 -36.12 7.04 7.35
C ASN A 325 -35.55 6.78 5.94
N LYS A 326 -36.12 5.78 5.24
CA LYS A 326 -35.70 5.35 3.90
C LYS A 326 -35.93 6.42 2.81
N GLU A 327 -37.05 7.14 2.84
CA GLU A 327 -37.33 8.20 1.87
C GLU A 327 -36.39 9.39 2.05
N GLU A 328 -36.10 9.75 3.30
CA GLU A 328 -35.08 10.77 3.59
C GLU A 328 -33.70 10.29 3.11
N HIS A 329 -33.36 9.03 3.37
CA HIS A 329 -32.10 8.44 2.93
C HIS A 329 -31.93 8.57 1.41
N ASP A 330 -32.92 8.15 0.64
CA ASP A 330 -32.88 8.23 -0.84
C ASP A 330 -32.73 9.68 -1.31
N LYS A 331 -33.47 10.62 -0.71
CA LYS A 331 -33.35 12.06 -1.03
C LYS A 331 -31.95 12.60 -0.76
N VAL A 332 -31.33 12.22 0.35
CA VAL A 332 -29.95 12.64 0.69
C VAL A 332 -28.94 11.97 -0.25
N THR A 333 -29.09 10.68 -0.54
CA THR A 333 -28.23 9.95 -1.48
C THR A 333 -28.25 10.57 -2.87
N ARG A 334 -29.42 10.91 -3.42
CA ARG A 334 -29.51 11.64 -4.70
C ARG A 334 -28.84 13.01 -4.64
N LYS A 335 -28.97 13.74 -3.53
CA LYS A 335 -28.29 15.04 -3.34
C LYS A 335 -26.77 14.89 -3.28
N VAL A 336 -26.26 13.78 -2.76
CA VAL A 336 -24.82 13.47 -2.78
C VAL A 336 -24.38 13.12 -4.19
N LEU A 337 -25.07 12.18 -4.86
CA LEU A 337 -24.74 11.75 -6.23
C LEU A 337 -24.80 12.88 -7.26
N ARG A 338 -25.65 13.89 -7.10
CA ARG A 338 -25.68 15.08 -7.97
C ARG A 338 -24.49 16.02 -7.81
N ARG A 339 -23.79 15.95 -6.68
CA ARG A 339 -22.64 16.81 -6.36
C ARG A 339 -21.30 16.17 -6.73
N LEU A 340 -21.29 14.84 -6.86
CA LEU A 340 -20.21 14.06 -7.45
C LEU A 340 -20.31 14.15 -8.97
#